data_AF-Q2JMM3-F1
#
_entry.id   AF-Q2JMM3-F1
#
_cell.length_a   1.000
_cell.length_b   1.000
_cell.length_c   1.000
_cell.angle_alpha   90.00
_cell.angle_beta   90.00
_cell.angle_gamma   90.00
#
_symmetry.space_group_name_H-M   'P 1'
#
loop_
_entity.id
_entity.type
_entity.pdbx_description
1 polymer ?
#
loop_
_entity_poly.entity_id
_entity_poly.type
_entity_poly.pdbx_seq_one_letter_code
_entity_poly.pdbx_strand_id
1 'polypeptide(L)'
;MSEEGQGRLEPDLWLRCLEEDYLRSFIPEGGATVKLAVVPKDSYSWVRKALLEKLNQYSFHIFDLTEECLKLHSVEQLWFALAQRVDWETFAKDLRFNILQKIGYPPRLDLQDCTLEQLAEFYQIEAREIKLEFQREIKRGIFLDYSLALDFRKAIVRLVYEPLQSPGTLEGLCSAIQEWLKGTLSSISRVREAAIFRKIDRTNARGILLSFLRLFTRRSGLVAVLVSLLHYYERTPSGRPNFTSRQILELYETLREFIDAESELEKTVLIFLAPPEFIESERLSYHRYRALQTRIENEVSSLQKPNPCTAMVQLL
;
A
#
# COMPACT_ATOMS: atom_id res chain seq x y z
N MET A 1 27.53 29.09 -18.80
CA MET A 1 26.93 29.97 -17.80
C MET A 1 25.81 29.20 -17.15
N SER A 2 26.14 28.63 -15.99
CA SER A 2 25.32 28.05 -14.93
C SER A 2 23.78 28.02 -15.08
N GLU A 3 23.25 26.82 -15.36
CA GLU A 3 21.86 26.40 -15.06
C GLU A 3 21.80 25.58 -13.73
N GLU A 4 22.77 25.73 -12.84
CA GLU A 4 22.80 25.05 -11.55
C GLU A 4 22.04 25.90 -10.51
N GLY A 5 20.77 25.57 -10.26
CA GLY A 5 20.04 26.07 -9.08
C GLY A 5 18.53 26.28 -9.19
N GLN A 6 17.91 26.13 -10.36
CA GLN A 6 16.46 26.34 -10.49
C GLN A 6 15.69 25.05 -10.14
N GLY A 7 15.09 25.00 -8.94
CA GLY A 7 14.09 23.96 -8.59
C GLY A 7 14.28 23.22 -7.26
N ARG A 8 15.37 23.47 -6.51
CA ARG A 8 15.60 22.83 -5.20
C ARG A 8 14.82 23.52 -4.09
N LEU A 9 14.30 22.73 -3.15
CA LEU A 9 13.45 23.15 -2.04
C LEU A 9 14.14 22.90 -0.71
N GLU A 10 14.01 23.85 0.21
CA GLU A 10 14.34 23.61 1.60
C GLU A 10 13.46 22.48 2.15
N PRO A 11 14.04 21.42 2.75
CA PRO A 11 13.26 20.30 3.22
C PRO A 11 12.15 20.68 4.22
N ASP A 12 12.40 21.63 5.12
CA ASP A 12 11.40 22.14 6.06
C ASP A 12 10.24 22.86 5.37
N LEU A 13 10.47 23.48 4.22
CA LEU A 13 9.40 24.07 3.42
C LEU A 13 8.54 22.99 2.79
N TRP A 14 9.16 21.99 2.15
CA TRP A 14 8.44 20.87 1.56
C TRP A 14 7.62 20.11 2.60
N LEU A 15 8.22 19.80 3.75
CA LEU A 15 7.56 19.10 4.85
C LEU A 15 6.35 19.88 5.42
N ARG A 16 6.41 21.21 5.46
CA ARG A 16 5.28 22.06 5.85
C ARG A 16 4.16 22.04 4.82
N CYS A 17 4.49 22.20 3.53
CA CYS A 17 3.48 22.12 2.46
C CYS A 17 2.83 20.73 2.41
N LEU A 18 3.62 19.65 2.53
CA LEU A 18 3.09 18.29 2.59
C LEU A 18 2.11 18.15 3.76
N GLU A 19 2.43 18.70 4.93
CA GLU A 19 1.54 18.68 6.09
C GLU A 19 0.24 19.46 5.85
N GLU A 20 0.36 20.73 5.47
CA GLU A 20 -0.78 21.65 5.36
C GLU A 20 -1.74 21.25 4.23
N ASP A 21 -1.19 20.95 3.05
CA ASP A 21 -1.98 20.74 1.84
C ASP A 21 -2.43 19.28 1.68
N TYR A 22 -1.65 18.31 2.18
CA TYR A 22 -1.92 16.88 1.99
C TYR A 22 -2.33 16.16 3.27
N LEU A 23 -1.45 16.12 4.27
CA LEU A 23 -1.64 15.25 5.44
C LEU A 23 -2.80 15.70 6.34
N ARG A 24 -3.04 17.01 6.44
CA ARG A 24 -4.07 17.59 7.31
C ARG A 24 -5.47 17.60 6.69
N SER A 25 -5.58 17.72 5.36
CA SER A 25 -6.86 17.97 4.67
C SER A 25 -7.12 16.98 3.53
N PHE A 26 -6.39 17.11 2.41
CA PHE A 26 -6.68 16.38 1.18
C PHE A 26 -6.74 14.85 1.36
N ILE A 27 -5.76 14.25 2.06
CA ILE A 27 -5.75 12.80 2.29
C ILE A 27 -6.87 12.37 3.26
N PRO A 28 -7.05 13.01 4.44
CA PRO A 28 -8.20 12.74 5.31
C PRO A 28 -9.58 12.83 4.63
N GLU A 29 -9.75 13.78 3.71
CA GLU A 29 -11.00 14.00 2.96
C GLU A 29 -11.26 12.95 1.86
N GLY A 30 -10.33 12.00 1.67
CA GLY A 30 -10.49 10.89 0.72
C GLY A 30 -9.48 10.92 -0.42
N GLY A 31 -8.69 11.98 -0.55
CA GLY A 31 -7.62 12.08 -1.55
C GLY A 31 -6.49 11.09 -1.30
N ALA A 32 -5.64 10.95 -2.31
CA ALA A 32 -4.42 10.16 -2.21
C ALA A 32 -3.33 10.86 -3.02
N THR A 33 -2.07 10.67 -2.65
CA THR A 33 -0.95 11.24 -3.41
C THR A 33 0.25 10.32 -3.48
N VAL A 34 0.96 10.37 -4.61
CA VAL A 34 2.26 9.75 -4.82
C VAL A 34 3.32 10.85 -4.92
N LYS A 35 4.31 10.81 -4.03
CA LYS A 35 5.41 11.77 -3.97
C LYS A 35 6.75 11.09 -4.17
N LEU A 36 7.63 11.76 -4.90
CA LEU A 36 9.02 11.40 -5.10
C LEU A 36 9.89 12.54 -4.57
N ALA A 37 10.57 12.32 -3.47
CA ALA A 37 11.50 13.30 -2.90
C ALA A 37 12.92 12.88 -3.25
N VAL A 38 13.62 13.72 -4.02
CA VAL A 38 15.05 13.56 -4.28
C VAL A 38 15.80 14.21 -3.12
N VAL A 39 16.43 13.37 -2.30
CA VAL A 39 17.03 13.77 -1.02
C VAL A 39 18.53 13.54 -1.07
N PRO A 40 19.37 14.55 -0.78
CA PRO A 40 20.80 14.36 -0.60
C PRO A 40 21.09 13.30 0.47
N LYS A 41 22.14 12.50 0.25
CA LYS A 41 22.45 11.36 1.12
C LYS A 41 22.63 11.77 2.58
N ASP A 42 23.25 12.92 2.84
CA ASP A 42 23.51 13.43 4.19
C ASP A 42 22.23 13.91 4.89
N SER A 43 21.20 14.31 4.13
CA SER A 43 19.91 14.78 4.64
C SER A 43 18.89 13.64 4.83
N TYR A 44 19.15 12.46 4.27
CA TYR A 44 18.19 11.35 4.20
C TYR A 44 17.63 10.92 5.56
N SER A 45 18.49 10.65 6.53
CA SER A 45 18.07 10.16 7.85
C SER A 45 17.21 11.18 8.58
N TRP A 46 17.53 12.46 8.45
CA TRP A 46 16.76 13.54 9.04
C TRP A 46 15.42 13.74 8.34
N VAL A 47 15.37 13.75 6.99
CA VAL A 47 14.12 13.87 6.22
C VAL A 47 13.17 12.71 6.56
N ARG A 48 13.67 11.47 6.55
CA ARG A 48 12.88 10.29 6.92
C ARG A 48 12.29 10.44 8.32
N LYS A 49 13.12 10.83 9.30
CA LYS A 49 12.66 11.01 10.69
C LYS A 49 11.57 12.08 10.79
N ALA A 50 11.77 13.23 10.15
CA ALA A 50 10.79 14.32 10.16
C ALA A 50 9.47 13.94 9.47
N LEU A 51 9.53 13.18 8.36
CA LEU A 51 8.33 12.61 7.71
C LEU A 51 7.57 11.68 8.65
N LEU A 52 8.26 10.75 9.31
CA LEU A 52 7.64 9.82 10.26
C LEU A 52 6.98 10.57 11.43
N GLU A 53 7.64 11.60 11.97
CA GLU A 53 7.07 12.43 13.04
C GLU A 53 5.76 13.09 12.60
N LYS A 54 5.73 13.70 11.41
CA LYS A 54 4.51 14.31 10.85
C LYS A 54 3.41 13.28 10.63
N LEU A 55 3.72 12.14 10.00
CA LEU A 55 2.73 11.09 9.74
C LEU A 55 2.12 10.52 11.04
N ASN A 56 2.94 10.34 12.09
CA ASN A 56 2.45 9.88 13.40
C ASN A 56 1.50 10.88 14.05
N GLN A 57 1.72 12.19 13.88
CA GLN A 57 0.85 13.23 14.42
C GLN A 57 -0.59 13.16 13.89
N TYR A 58 -0.78 12.67 12.66
CA TYR A 58 -2.09 12.59 12.00
C TYR A 58 -2.69 11.17 12.00
N SER A 59 -2.23 10.28 12.90
CA SER A 59 -2.76 8.91 13.05
C SER A 59 -2.71 8.06 11.78
N PHE A 60 -1.70 8.26 10.92
CA PHE A 60 -1.47 7.39 9.79
C PHE A 60 -1.04 6.00 10.26
N HIS A 61 -1.55 4.96 9.61
CA HIS A 61 -0.92 3.65 9.64
C HIS A 61 0.29 3.67 8.69
N ILE A 62 1.49 3.63 9.27
CA ILE A 62 2.74 3.84 8.54
C ILE A 62 3.39 2.49 8.20
N PHE A 63 3.53 2.21 6.91
CA PHE A 63 4.40 1.17 6.38
C PHE A 63 5.73 1.79 5.97
N ASP A 64 6.68 1.80 6.90
CA ASP A 64 8.04 2.23 6.61
C ASP A 64 8.89 1.07 6.09
N LEU A 65 9.21 1.11 4.80
CA LEU A 65 10.00 0.14 4.06
C LEU A 65 11.33 0.76 3.59
N THR A 66 11.72 1.91 4.14
CA THR A 66 12.88 2.67 3.67
C THR A 66 14.23 2.03 4.00
N GLU A 67 14.28 1.19 5.03
CA GLU A 67 15.45 0.39 5.40
C GLU A 67 15.49 -0.96 4.66
N GLU A 68 14.46 -1.30 3.89
CA GLU A 68 14.44 -2.51 3.09
C GLU A 68 15.02 -2.27 1.70
N CYS A 69 15.95 -3.12 1.28
CA CYS A 69 16.46 -3.15 -0.10
C CYS A 69 15.44 -3.78 -1.07
N LEU A 70 14.26 -3.15 -1.17
CA LEU A 70 13.14 -3.65 -1.96
C LEU A 70 13.41 -3.53 -3.46
N LYS A 71 13.29 -4.65 -4.16
CA LYS A 71 13.32 -4.71 -5.63
C LYS A 71 12.01 -4.18 -6.23
N LEU A 72 11.70 -2.90 -6.01
CA LEU A 72 10.53 -2.18 -6.54
C LEU A 72 10.29 -2.29 -8.06
N HIS A 73 11.31 -2.54 -8.88
CA HIS A 73 11.12 -2.89 -10.30
C HIS A 73 10.29 -4.18 -10.50
N SER A 74 10.08 -4.97 -9.44
CA SER A 74 9.12 -6.06 -9.34
C SER A 74 8.08 -5.71 -8.27
N VAL A 75 6.93 -5.19 -8.69
CA VAL A 75 5.87 -4.67 -7.79
C VAL A 75 5.36 -5.69 -6.77
N GLU A 76 5.45 -6.99 -7.06
CA GLU A 76 5.13 -8.06 -6.12
C GLU A 76 6.00 -8.03 -4.86
N GLN A 77 7.24 -7.54 -4.95
CA GLN A 77 8.14 -7.42 -3.80
C GLN A 77 7.65 -6.35 -2.82
N LEU A 78 7.16 -5.21 -3.34
CA LEU A 78 6.51 -4.19 -2.52
C LEU A 78 5.25 -4.75 -1.85
N TRP A 79 4.42 -5.45 -2.63
CA TRP A 79 3.23 -6.10 -2.08
C TRP A 79 3.58 -7.06 -0.94
N PHE A 80 4.54 -7.97 -1.13
CA PHE A 80 4.89 -8.94 -0.09
C PHE A 80 5.48 -8.28 1.16
N ALA A 81 6.30 -7.23 1.01
CA ALA A 81 6.84 -6.47 2.12
C ALA A 81 5.74 -5.81 2.98
N LEU A 82 4.67 -5.33 2.33
CA LEU A 82 3.48 -4.81 3.01
C LEU A 82 2.68 -5.95 3.66
N ALA A 83 2.36 -6.99 2.89
CA ALA A 83 1.52 -8.10 3.33
C ALA A 83 2.11 -8.86 4.53
N GLN A 84 3.43 -8.91 4.67
CA GLN A 84 4.11 -9.51 5.83
C GLN A 84 3.95 -8.71 7.13
N ARG A 85 3.69 -7.40 7.04
CA ARG A 85 3.48 -6.50 8.20
C ARG A 85 2.04 -6.47 8.69
N VAL A 86 1.11 -6.99 7.89
CA VAL A 86 -0.31 -7.00 8.23
C VAL A 86 -0.61 -8.24 9.07
N ASP A 87 -1.20 -8.01 10.24
CA ASP A 87 -1.93 -9.06 10.95
C ASP A 87 -3.26 -9.29 10.24
N TRP A 88 -3.25 -10.24 9.30
CA TRP A 88 -4.40 -10.59 8.48
C TRP A 88 -5.57 -11.16 9.29
N GLU A 89 -5.28 -11.79 10.44
CA GLU A 89 -6.36 -12.32 11.27
C GLU A 89 -7.06 -11.18 12.01
N THR A 90 -6.29 -10.28 12.63
CA THR A 90 -6.86 -9.07 13.25
C THR A 90 -7.61 -8.23 12.22
N PHE A 91 -7.05 -8.03 11.02
CA PHE A 91 -7.72 -7.31 9.94
C PHE A 91 -9.03 -7.97 9.49
N ALA A 92 -9.04 -9.29 9.32
CA ALA A 92 -10.25 -10.03 8.95
C ALA A 92 -11.29 -10.01 10.08
N LYS A 93 -10.86 -10.17 11.34
CA LYS A 93 -11.72 -10.10 12.53
C LYS A 93 -12.43 -8.77 12.65
N ASP A 94 -11.71 -7.71 12.40
CA ASP A 94 -12.23 -6.35 12.33
C ASP A 94 -13.33 -6.19 11.27
N LEU A 95 -13.10 -6.70 10.06
CA LEU A 95 -14.10 -6.72 9.00
C LEU A 95 -15.33 -7.54 9.41
N ARG A 96 -15.14 -8.73 10.01
CA ARG A 96 -16.23 -9.55 10.54
C ARG A 96 -17.07 -8.78 11.54
N PHE A 97 -16.43 -8.15 12.53
CA PHE A 97 -17.10 -7.38 13.58
C PHE A 97 -17.97 -6.27 12.99
N ASN A 98 -17.44 -5.48 12.06
CA ASN A 98 -18.21 -4.38 11.45
C ASN A 98 -19.41 -4.88 10.66
N ILE A 99 -19.24 -5.98 9.91
CA ILE A 99 -20.34 -6.55 9.13
C ILE A 99 -21.43 -7.03 10.07
N LEU A 100 -21.07 -7.77 11.13
CA LEU A 100 -21.99 -8.24 12.17
C LEU A 100 -22.71 -7.06 12.87
N GLN A 101 -21.99 -6.01 13.24
CA GLN A 101 -22.56 -4.81 13.81
C GLN A 101 -23.56 -4.14 12.85
N LYS A 102 -23.21 -4.06 11.55
CA LYS A 102 -24.04 -3.42 10.52
C LYS A 102 -25.34 -4.17 10.25
N ILE A 103 -25.33 -5.50 10.33
CA ILE A 103 -26.56 -6.31 10.19
C ILE A 103 -27.36 -6.41 11.50
N GLY A 104 -26.92 -5.76 12.58
CA GLY A 104 -27.66 -5.70 13.84
C GLY A 104 -27.32 -6.80 14.85
N TYR A 105 -26.27 -7.59 14.60
CA TYR A 105 -25.83 -8.69 15.48
C TYR A 105 -24.39 -8.51 15.96
N PRO A 106 -24.02 -7.39 16.62
CA PRO A 106 -22.65 -7.20 17.10
C PRO A 106 -22.26 -8.31 18.09
N PRO A 107 -21.07 -8.92 17.96
CA PRO A 107 -20.59 -9.87 18.95
C PRO A 107 -20.24 -9.12 20.25
N ARG A 108 -20.44 -9.76 21.40
CA ARG A 108 -20.02 -9.18 22.68
C ARG A 108 -18.49 -9.22 22.84
N LEU A 109 -17.97 -8.37 23.72
CA LEU A 109 -16.53 -8.29 24.03
C LEU A 109 -15.94 -9.60 24.60
N ASP A 110 -16.76 -10.45 25.20
CA ASP A 110 -16.42 -11.79 25.70
C ASP A 110 -16.57 -12.91 24.65
N LEU A 111 -17.17 -12.60 23.49
CA LEU A 111 -17.49 -13.53 22.41
C LEU A 111 -16.78 -13.16 21.10
N GLN A 112 -15.55 -12.65 21.16
CA GLN A 112 -14.86 -12.14 19.98
C GLN A 112 -14.51 -13.20 18.92
N ASP A 113 -14.54 -14.48 19.30
CA ASP A 113 -14.29 -15.64 18.43
C ASP A 113 -15.51 -16.58 18.36
N CYS A 114 -16.72 -16.00 18.45
CA CYS A 114 -17.95 -16.79 18.41
C CYS A 114 -18.31 -17.30 17.01
N THR A 115 -18.97 -18.45 16.95
CA THR A 115 -19.61 -18.94 15.72
C THR A 115 -20.93 -18.25 15.45
N LEU A 116 -21.47 -18.41 14.24
CA LEU A 116 -22.82 -17.93 13.92
C LEU A 116 -23.88 -18.61 14.80
N GLU A 117 -23.68 -19.88 15.19
CA GLU A 117 -24.59 -20.62 16.06
C GLU A 117 -24.62 -20.03 17.48
N GLN A 118 -23.44 -19.74 18.04
CA GLN A 118 -23.34 -19.10 19.35
C GLN A 118 -23.95 -17.69 19.35
N LEU A 119 -23.74 -16.94 18.26
CA LEU A 119 -24.34 -15.62 18.09
C LEU A 119 -25.88 -15.72 18.00
N ALA A 120 -26.39 -16.71 17.28
CA ALA A 120 -27.82 -16.95 17.13
C ALA A 120 -28.50 -17.36 18.44
N GLU A 121 -27.85 -18.22 19.23
CA GLU A 121 -28.31 -18.58 20.58
C GLU A 121 -28.41 -17.34 21.48
N PHE A 122 -27.39 -16.47 21.44
CA PHE A 122 -27.39 -15.23 22.22
C PHE A 122 -28.53 -14.27 21.83
N TYR A 123 -28.75 -14.06 20.54
CA TYR A 123 -29.81 -13.19 20.02
C TYR A 123 -31.19 -13.86 19.97
N GLN A 124 -31.30 -15.14 20.35
CA GLN A 124 -32.53 -15.94 20.35
C GLN A 124 -33.21 -15.99 18.97
N ILE A 125 -32.41 -16.16 17.91
CA ILE A 125 -32.88 -16.28 16.52
C ILE A 125 -32.30 -17.52 15.84
N GLU A 126 -32.75 -17.82 14.63
CA GLU A 126 -32.21 -18.92 13.86
C GLU A 126 -30.84 -18.57 13.26
N ALA A 127 -29.84 -19.44 13.42
CA ALA A 127 -28.49 -19.24 12.86
C ALA A 127 -28.49 -19.03 11.34
N ARG A 128 -29.48 -19.61 10.64
CA ARG A 128 -29.66 -19.42 9.20
C ARG A 128 -29.96 -17.97 8.83
N GLU A 129 -30.69 -17.24 9.67
CA GLU A 129 -31.05 -15.85 9.43
C GLU A 129 -29.81 -14.96 9.44
N ILE A 130 -29.02 -15.01 10.52
CA ILE A 130 -27.75 -14.28 10.64
C ILE A 130 -26.82 -14.64 9.48
N LYS A 131 -26.70 -15.94 9.16
CA LYS A 131 -25.86 -16.42 8.07
C LYS A 131 -26.23 -15.81 6.72
N LEU A 132 -27.52 -15.76 6.38
CA LEU A 132 -27.98 -15.19 5.11
C LEU A 132 -27.70 -13.68 5.02
N GLU A 133 -27.95 -12.95 6.11
CA GLU A 133 -27.68 -11.51 6.15
C GLU A 133 -26.19 -11.19 6.10
N PHE A 134 -25.38 -11.93 6.86
CA PHE A 134 -23.93 -11.81 6.85
C PHE A 134 -23.33 -12.10 5.48
N GLN A 135 -23.75 -13.20 4.83
CA GLN A 135 -23.32 -13.54 3.47
C GLN A 135 -23.75 -12.48 2.45
N ARG A 136 -24.96 -11.94 2.59
CA ARG A 136 -25.47 -10.87 1.71
C ARG A 136 -24.60 -9.62 1.84
N GLU A 137 -24.24 -9.24 3.06
CA GLU A 137 -23.43 -8.06 3.32
C GLU A 137 -21.96 -8.25 2.89
N ILE A 138 -21.34 -9.42 3.13
CA ILE A 138 -20.02 -9.73 2.55
C ILE A 138 -20.06 -9.67 1.03
N LYS A 139 -21.09 -10.28 0.42
CA LYS A 139 -21.22 -10.29 -1.04
C LYS A 139 -21.31 -8.86 -1.57
N ARG A 140 -22.11 -8.00 -0.95
CA ARG A 140 -22.31 -6.61 -1.37
C ARG A 140 -21.08 -5.74 -1.10
N GLY A 141 -20.49 -5.84 0.09
CA GLY A 141 -19.43 -4.95 0.55
C GLY A 141 -18.02 -5.33 0.08
N ILE A 142 -17.78 -6.60 -0.26
CA ILE A 142 -16.46 -7.09 -0.66
C ILE A 142 -16.51 -7.78 -2.02
N PHE A 143 -17.38 -8.78 -2.19
CA PHE A 143 -17.33 -9.61 -3.42
C PHE A 143 -17.81 -8.87 -4.67
N LEU A 144 -18.79 -7.98 -4.55
CA LEU A 144 -19.32 -7.16 -5.65
C LEU A 144 -18.63 -5.81 -5.79
N ASP A 145 -17.61 -5.52 -4.97
CA ASP A 145 -16.76 -4.37 -5.17
C ASP A 145 -15.79 -4.64 -6.34
N TYR A 146 -16.24 -4.33 -7.56
CA TYR A 146 -15.47 -4.54 -8.79
C TYR A 146 -14.23 -3.67 -8.91
N SER A 147 -14.08 -2.69 -8.02
CA SER A 147 -12.85 -1.92 -7.89
C SER A 147 -11.70 -2.77 -7.31
N LEU A 148 -12.03 -3.89 -6.65
CA LEU A 148 -11.07 -4.84 -6.08
C LEU A 148 -10.78 -6.01 -7.05
N ALA A 149 -9.52 -6.40 -7.11
CA ALA A 149 -9.05 -7.57 -7.85
C ALA A 149 -9.81 -8.83 -7.41
N LEU A 150 -10.22 -9.66 -8.38
CA LEU A 150 -11.09 -10.81 -8.13
C LEU A 150 -10.49 -11.80 -7.13
N ASP A 151 -9.21 -12.15 -7.28
CA ASP A 151 -8.56 -13.11 -6.40
C ASP A 151 -8.33 -12.54 -4.99
N PHE A 152 -8.14 -11.22 -4.86
CA PHE A 152 -8.14 -10.54 -3.56
C PHE A 152 -9.50 -10.62 -2.87
N ARG A 153 -10.59 -10.33 -3.59
CA ARG A 153 -11.96 -10.44 -3.05
C ARG A 153 -12.24 -11.84 -2.53
N LYS A 154 -11.91 -12.88 -3.31
CA LYS A 154 -12.09 -14.28 -2.89
C LYS A 154 -11.31 -14.58 -1.60
N ALA A 155 -10.06 -14.15 -1.53
CA ALA A 155 -9.22 -14.33 -0.34
C ALA A 155 -9.83 -13.69 0.90
N ILE A 156 -10.20 -12.40 0.82
CA ILE A 156 -10.78 -11.68 1.97
C ILE A 156 -12.14 -12.26 2.38
N VAL A 157 -13.02 -12.59 1.43
CA VAL A 157 -14.32 -13.22 1.73
C VAL A 157 -14.13 -14.50 2.56
N ARG A 158 -13.13 -15.32 2.23
CA ARG A 158 -12.83 -16.55 2.99
C ARG A 158 -12.27 -16.23 4.37
N LEU A 159 -11.30 -15.33 4.50
CA LEU A 159 -10.77 -14.92 5.80
C LEU A 159 -11.84 -14.35 6.74
N VAL A 160 -12.85 -13.68 6.18
CA VAL A 160 -13.97 -13.10 6.93
C VAL A 160 -15.06 -14.15 7.22
N TYR A 161 -15.31 -15.12 6.35
CA TYR A 161 -16.43 -16.03 6.52
C TYR A 161 -16.10 -17.33 7.25
N GLU A 162 -14.95 -17.96 6.94
CA GLU A 162 -14.62 -19.32 7.43
C GLU A 162 -14.56 -19.42 8.97
N PRO A 163 -13.94 -18.48 9.71
CA PRO A 163 -13.84 -18.60 11.17
C PRO A 163 -15.19 -18.62 11.90
N LEU A 164 -16.25 -18.05 11.31
CA LEU A 164 -17.59 -18.04 11.91
C LEU A 164 -18.36 -19.35 11.73
N GLN A 165 -17.90 -20.24 10.84
CA GLN A 165 -18.47 -21.58 10.68
C GLN A 165 -17.81 -22.58 11.62
N SER A 166 -16.49 -22.49 11.76
CA SER A 166 -15.68 -23.42 12.53
C SER A 166 -14.45 -22.70 13.07
N PRO A 167 -14.42 -22.25 14.35
CA PRO A 167 -13.34 -21.40 14.88
C PRO A 167 -11.94 -22.03 14.77
N GLY A 168 -11.85 -23.37 14.75
CA GLY A 168 -10.61 -24.12 14.52
C GLY A 168 -10.08 -24.11 13.07
N THR A 169 -10.76 -23.48 12.12
CA THR A 169 -10.35 -23.47 10.69
C THR A 169 -9.20 -22.52 10.35
N LEU A 170 -8.70 -21.75 11.32
CA LEU A 170 -7.47 -20.96 11.14
C LEU A 170 -6.30 -21.82 10.64
N GLU A 171 -6.27 -23.10 11.00
CA GLU A 171 -5.16 -24.02 10.70
C GLU A 171 -5.11 -24.51 9.24
N GLY A 172 -6.18 -24.38 8.46
CA GLY A 172 -6.27 -24.96 7.09
C GLY A 172 -6.25 -23.92 5.97
N LEU A 173 -7.45 -23.56 5.49
CA LEU A 173 -7.63 -22.67 4.34
C LEU A 173 -7.25 -21.22 4.67
N CYS A 174 -7.63 -20.70 5.85
CA CYS A 174 -7.29 -19.34 6.25
C CYS A 174 -5.77 -19.14 6.35
N SER A 175 -5.06 -20.05 7.00
CA SER A 175 -3.58 -20.06 7.02
C SER A 175 -3.00 -20.09 5.60
N ALA A 176 -3.50 -20.96 4.71
CA ALA A 176 -3.04 -21.00 3.32
C ALA A 176 -3.30 -19.70 2.55
N ILE A 177 -4.42 -19.01 2.80
CA ILE A 177 -4.71 -17.71 2.20
C ILE A 177 -3.78 -16.63 2.75
N GLN A 178 -3.48 -16.64 4.06
CA GLN A 178 -2.51 -15.72 4.64
C GLN A 178 -1.10 -15.96 4.06
N GLU A 179 -0.68 -17.21 3.92
CA GLU A 179 0.57 -17.56 3.22
C GLU A 179 0.57 -17.10 1.75
N TRP A 180 -0.58 -17.19 1.06
CA TRP A 180 -0.72 -16.70 -0.31
C TRP A 180 -0.57 -15.17 -0.40
N LEU A 181 -1.25 -14.43 0.48
CA LEU A 181 -1.13 -12.97 0.57
C LEU A 181 0.32 -12.56 0.86
N LYS A 182 1.00 -13.27 1.78
CA LYS A 182 2.40 -13.02 2.19
C LYS A 182 3.45 -13.49 1.19
N GLY A 183 3.06 -14.24 0.15
CA GLY A 183 3.99 -14.81 -0.84
C GLY A 183 4.78 -16.02 -0.35
N THR A 184 4.42 -16.60 0.80
CA THR A 184 5.11 -17.74 1.43
C THR A 184 4.45 -19.09 1.13
N LEU A 185 3.37 -19.10 0.34
CA LEU A 185 2.62 -20.30 0.01
C LEU A 185 3.48 -21.35 -0.72
N SER A 186 3.61 -22.52 -0.08
CA SER A 186 4.33 -23.67 -0.62
C SER A 186 3.72 -24.19 -1.92
N SER A 187 2.42 -24.48 -1.93
CA SER A 187 1.68 -24.99 -3.08
C SER A 187 0.38 -24.23 -3.33
N ILE A 188 0.12 -23.88 -4.59
CA ILE A 188 -1.14 -23.23 -5.01
C ILE A 188 -2.36 -24.12 -4.78
N SER A 189 -2.19 -25.45 -4.69
CA SER A 189 -3.30 -26.38 -4.44
C SER A 189 -4.01 -26.10 -3.13
N ARG A 190 -3.31 -25.56 -2.12
CA ARG A 190 -3.86 -25.27 -0.78
C ARG A 190 -4.92 -24.15 -0.76
N VAL A 191 -4.98 -23.32 -1.80
CA VAL A 191 -5.97 -22.22 -1.90
C VAL A 191 -7.00 -22.42 -3.01
N ARG A 192 -7.03 -23.60 -3.65
CA ARG A 192 -7.99 -23.90 -4.72
C ARG A 192 -9.44 -23.91 -4.24
N GLU A 193 -9.70 -24.27 -2.99
CA GLU A 193 -11.04 -24.22 -2.38
C GLU A 193 -11.58 -22.78 -2.26
N ALA A 194 -10.68 -21.79 -2.21
CA ALA A 194 -11.02 -20.37 -2.32
C ALA A 194 -11.24 -19.92 -3.79
N ALA A 195 -11.21 -20.85 -4.76
CA ALA A 195 -11.24 -20.58 -6.20
C ALA A 195 -10.09 -19.64 -6.65
N ILE A 196 -8.94 -19.74 -6.00
CA ILE A 196 -7.71 -19.03 -6.36
C ILE A 196 -6.78 -20.03 -7.05
N PHE A 197 -6.37 -19.72 -8.29
CA PHE A 197 -5.63 -20.64 -9.14
C PHE A 197 -4.24 -20.14 -9.55
N ARG A 198 -3.87 -18.90 -9.15
CA ARG A 198 -2.58 -18.28 -9.47
C ARG A 198 -1.87 -17.81 -8.20
N LYS A 199 -0.55 -17.90 -8.17
CA LYS A 199 0.26 -17.20 -7.15
C LYS A 199 0.25 -15.69 -7.46
N ILE A 200 0.60 -14.89 -6.46
CA ILE A 200 0.83 -13.46 -6.68
C ILE A 200 2.17 -13.30 -7.40
N ASP A 201 2.17 -12.54 -8.48
CA ASP A 201 3.33 -12.28 -9.32
C ASP A 201 3.25 -10.86 -9.91
N ARG A 202 4.27 -10.46 -10.67
CA ARG A 202 4.35 -9.15 -11.32
C ARG A 202 3.10 -8.72 -12.11
N THR A 203 2.33 -9.68 -12.64
CA THR A 203 1.19 -9.39 -13.52
C THR A 203 -0.09 -9.05 -12.76
N ASN A 204 -0.18 -9.48 -11.50
CA ASN A 204 -1.39 -9.30 -10.69
C ASN A 204 -1.15 -8.53 -9.38
N ALA A 205 0.09 -8.43 -8.93
CA ALA A 205 0.43 -7.83 -7.64
C ALA A 205 0.02 -6.36 -7.52
N ARG A 206 0.10 -5.56 -8.59
CA ARG A 206 -0.41 -4.17 -8.57
C ARG A 206 -1.91 -4.13 -8.25
N GLY A 207 -2.70 -4.97 -8.92
CA GLY A 207 -4.13 -5.07 -8.66
C GLY A 207 -4.44 -5.52 -7.22
N ILE A 208 -3.66 -6.47 -6.68
CA ILE A 208 -3.78 -6.90 -5.28
C ILE A 208 -3.43 -5.74 -4.32
N LEU A 209 -2.32 -5.05 -4.55
CA LEU A 209 -1.85 -3.92 -3.75
C LEU A 209 -2.88 -2.79 -3.67
N LEU A 210 -3.40 -2.34 -4.82
CA LEU A 210 -4.40 -1.28 -4.88
C LEU A 210 -5.71 -1.71 -4.17
N SER A 211 -6.11 -2.98 -4.34
CA SER A 211 -7.27 -3.53 -3.65
C SER A 211 -7.09 -3.56 -2.14
N PHE A 212 -5.89 -3.94 -1.68
CA PHE A 212 -5.55 -3.93 -0.27
C PHE A 212 -5.59 -2.50 0.29
N LEU A 213 -4.89 -1.55 -0.33
CA LEU A 213 -4.84 -0.17 0.18
C LEU A 213 -6.25 0.42 0.27
N ARG A 214 -7.09 0.24 -0.75
CA ARG A 214 -8.48 0.72 -0.74
C ARG A 214 -9.33 0.07 0.34
N LEU A 215 -9.25 -1.25 0.52
CA LEU A 215 -10.02 -1.92 1.58
C LEU A 215 -9.48 -1.60 2.98
N PHE A 216 -8.17 -1.50 3.11
CA PHE A 216 -7.49 -1.24 4.37
C PHE A 216 -7.79 0.18 4.87
N THR A 217 -7.78 1.19 4.02
CA THR A 217 -8.07 2.58 4.43
C THR A 217 -9.52 2.78 4.87
N ARG A 218 -10.46 2.03 4.28
CA ARG A 218 -11.87 1.99 4.73
C ARG A 218 -12.02 1.46 6.15
N ARG A 219 -11.07 0.66 6.64
CA ARG A 219 -11.06 0.12 8.01
C ARG A 219 -10.15 0.90 8.95
N SER A 220 -8.89 1.02 8.58
CA SER A 220 -7.79 1.52 9.41
C SER A 220 -7.59 3.04 9.28
N GLY A 221 -8.32 3.71 8.38
CA GLY A 221 -8.22 5.15 8.18
C GLY A 221 -7.12 5.52 7.20
N LEU A 222 -6.17 6.35 7.64
CA LEU A 222 -5.13 6.93 6.78
C LEU A 222 -3.93 5.98 6.66
N VAL A 223 -3.37 5.84 5.46
CA VAL A 223 -2.21 4.97 5.21
C VAL A 223 -1.07 5.76 4.61
N ALA A 224 0.13 5.50 5.11
CA ALA A 224 1.37 6.02 4.53
C ALA A 224 2.30 4.87 4.18
N VAL A 225 2.85 4.86 2.97
CA VAL A 225 3.88 3.91 2.54
C VAL A 225 5.14 4.68 2.19
N LEU A 226 6.24 4.40 2.87
CA LEU A 226 7.54 5.02 2.62
C LEU A 226 8.49 3.99 2.02
N VAL A 227 9.12 4.31 0.89
CA VAL A 227 10.05 3.42 0.19
C VAL A 227 11.31 4.17 -0.19
N SER A 228 12.46 3.53 -0.01
CA SER A 228 13.76 4.08 -0.41
C SER A 228 14.22 3.52 -1.74
N LEU A 229 14.68 4.40 -2.63
CA LEU A 229 15.32 4.04 -3.89
C LEU A 229 16.84 4.11 -3.82
N LEU A 230 17.44 4.51 -2.69
CA LEU A 230 18.89 4.71 -2.55
C LEU A 230 19.71 3.50 -3.02
N HIS A 231 19.30 2.30 -2.60
CA HIS A 231 19.99 1.05 -2.92
C HIS A 231 20.06 0.72 -4.42
N TYR A 232 19.21 1.34 -5.27
CA TYR A 232 19.29 1.20 -6.73
C TYR A 232 20.51 1.89 -7.34
N TYR A 233 21.02 2.92 -6.68
CA TYR A 233 22.12 3.76 -7.15
C TYR A 233 23.43 3.44 -6.43
N GLU A 234 23.37 2.59 -5.41
CA GLU A 234 24.54 2.03 -4.75
C GLU A 234 25.29 1.04 -5.66
N ARG A 235 26.58 0.88 -5.34
CA ARG A 235 27.47 -0.06 -6.01
C ARG A 235 27.88 -1.16 -5.05
N THR A 236 28.12 -2.34 -5.62
CA THR A 236 28.72 -3.46 -4.89
C THR A 236 30.13 -3.09 -4.41
N PRO A 237 30.71 -3.84 -3.45
CA PRO A 237 32.11 -3.66 -3.05
C PRO A 237 33.11 -3.77 -4.22
N SER A 238 32.73 -4.47 -5.29
CA SER A 238 33.51 -4.58 -6.54
C SER A 238 33.29 -3.42 -7.52
N GLY A 239 32.55 -2.38 -7.13
CA GLY A 239 32.27 -1.19 -7.92
C GLY A 239 31.22 -1.36 -9.03
N ARG A 240 30.55 -2.52 -9.10
CA ARG A 240 29.50 -2.81 -10.09
C ARG A 240 28.16 -2.24 -9.62
N PRO A 241 27.28 -1.78 -10.53
CA PRO A 241 25.91 -1.42 -10.17
C PRO A 241 25.16 -2.60 -9.55
N ASN A 242 24.33 -2.34 -8.54
CA ASN A 242 23.47 -3.36 -7.93
C ASN A 242 22.39 -3.87 -8.90
N PHE A 243 21.97 -3.04 -9.86
CA PHE A 243 20.89 -3.33 -10.79
C PHE A 243 21.31 -3.07 -12.23
N THR A 244 20.73 -3.86 -13.14
CA THR A 244 20.92 -3.68 -14.58
C THR A 244 20.13 -2.47 -15.10
N SER A 245 20.56 -1.90 -16.23
CA SER A 245 19.81 -0.81 -16.88
C SER A 245 18.35 -1.18 -17.20
N ARG A 246 18.09 -2.45 -17.52
CA ARG A 246 16.73 -2.96 -17.74
C ARG A 246 15.88 -2.86 -16.47
N GLN A 247 16.42 -3.29 -15.33
CA GLN A 247 15.70 -3.21 -14.05
C GLN A 247 15.44 -1.77 -13.62
N ILE A 248 16.33 -0.84 -13.97
CA ILE A 248 16.14 0.59 -13.73
C ILE A 248 15.00 1.14 -14.60
N LEU A 249 14.90 0.73 -15.86
CA LEU A 249 13.74 1.10 -16.69
C LEU A 249 12.43 0.49 -16.17
N GLU A 250 12.46 -0.76 -15.70
CA GLU A 250 11.31 -1.41 -15.06
C GLU A 250 10.91 -0.68 -13.75
N LEU A 251 11.88 -0.21 -12.95
CA LEU A 251 11.61 0.67 -11.80
C LEU A 251 10.88 1.94 -12.23
N TYR A 252 11.31 2.61 -13.30
CA TYR A 252 10.68 3.83 -13.78
C TYR A 252 9.27 3.61 -14.31
N GLU A 253 9.02 2.46 -14.94
CA GLU A 253 7.65 2.08 -15.29
C GLU A 253 6.80 1.86 -14.04
N THR A 254 7.31 1.15 -13.03
CA THR A 254 6.59 0.98 -11.75
C THR A 254 6.25 2.33 -11.10
N LEU A 255 7.20 3.28 -11.05
CA LEU A 255 6.95 4.61 -10.49
C LEU A 255 5.87 5.37 -11.28
N ARG A 256 5.94 5.32 -12.62
CA ARG A 256 4.94 5.93 -13.50
C ARG A 256 3.56 5.30 -13.28
N GLU A 257 3.49 3.97 -13.17
CA GLU A 257 2.25 3.25 -12.89
C GLU A 257 1.63 3.62 -11.56
N PHE A 258 2.42 3.96 -10.53
CA PHE A 258 1.92 4.45 -9.25
C PHE A 258 1.36 5.87 -9.36
N ILE A 259 2.07 6.78 -10.03
CA ILE A 259 1.59 8.14 -10.27
C ILE A 259 0.25 8.10 -11.03
N ASP A 260 0.16 7.28 -12.08
CA ASP A 260 -1.09 7.10 -12.83
C ASP A 260 -2.21 6.45 -11.98
N ALA A 261 -1.86 5.67 -10.96
CA ALA A 261 -2.82 5.04 -10.04
C ALA A 261 -3.35 5.98 -8.95
N GLU A 262 -2.87 7.22 -8.85
CA GLU A 262 -3.18 8.11 -7.72
C GLU A 262 -4.70 8.26 -7.53
N SER A 263 -5.44 8.43 -8.63
CA SER A 263 -6.91 8.51 -8.62
C SER A 263 -7.64 7.22 -8.24
N GLU A 264 -6.95 6.08 -8.27
CA GLU A 264 -7.48 4.80 -7.81
C GLU A 264 -7.32 4.63 -6.30
N LEU A 265 -6.47 5.42 -5.65
CA LEU A 265 -6.21 5.33 -4.22
C LEU A 265 -7.14 6.26 -3.44
N GLU A 266 -7.38 5.91 -2.18
CA GLU A 266 -8.18 6.71 -1.24
C GLU A 266 -7.42 6.77 0.09
N LYS A 267 -7.35 7.95 0.71
CA LYS A 267 -6.77 8.15 2.06
C LYS A 267 -5.35 7.61 2.21
N THR A 268 -4.56 7.65 1.13
CA THR A 268 -3.22 7.04 1.08
C THR A 268 -2.18 8.04 0.60
N VAL A 269 -1.01 8.04 1.24
CA VAL A 269 0.20 8.70 0.71
C VAL A 269 1.29 7.66 0.45
N LEU A 270 1.86 7.68 -0.74
CA LEU A 270 3.04 6.89 -1.09
C LEU A 270 4.20 7.85 -1.32
N ILE A 271 5.30 7.67 -0.59
CA ILE A 271 6.48 8.52 -0.71
C ILE A 271 7.69 7.66 -1.07
N PHE A 272 8.30 7.97 -2.20
CA PHE A 272 9.56 7.41 -2.65
C PHE A 272 10.69 8.39 -2.35
N LEU A 273 11.68 7.96 -1.57
CA LEU A 273 12.90 8.73 -1.31
C LEU A 273 13.98 8.29 -2.29
N ALA A 274 14.38 9.18 -3.18
CA ALA A 274 15.37 8.93 -4.21
C ALA A 274 16.66 9.72 -3.93
N PRO A 275 17.84 9.24 -4.33
CA PRO A 275 19.07 10.01 -4.20
C PRO A 275 19.24 10.96 -5.41
N PRO A 276 20.14 11.98 -5.34
CA PRO A 276 20.36 12.92 -6.44
C PRO A 276 20.68 12.27 -7.79
N GLU A 277 21.33 11.10 -7.78
CA GLU A 277 21.64 10.30 -8.95
C GLU A 277 20.40 9.86 -9.74
N PHE A 278 19.21 9.85 -9.13
CA PHE A 278 17.93 9.66 -9.82
C PHE A 278 17.73 10.67 -10.95
N ILE A 279 18.26 11.89 -10.79
CA ILE A 279 18.19 12.98 -11.77
C ILE A 279 19.54 13.15 -12.48
N GLU A 280 20.61 13.23 -11.70
CA GLU A 280 21.93 13.71 -12.16
C GLU A 280 22.74 12.63 -12.89
N SER A 281 22.40 11.35 -12.72
CA SER A 281 23.19 10.27 -13.31
C SER A 281 23.06 10.22 -14.83
N GLU A 282 24.16 10.40 -15.58
CA GLU A 282 24.16 10.21 -17.03
C GLU A 282 23.58 8.86 -17.48
N ARG A 283 23.83 7.81 -16.67
CA ARG A 283 23.43 6.44 -17.02
C ARG A 283 22.09 6.05 -16.45
N LEU A 284 21.80 6.49 -15.24
CA LEU A 284 20.65 6.06 -14.46
C LEU A 284 19.65 7.18 -14.26
N SER A 285 19.71 8.32 -14.94
CA SER A 285 18.70 9.37 -14.76
C SER A 285 17.31 8.93 -15.24
N TYR A 286 16.27 9.37 -14.53
CA TYR A 286 14.87 9.18 -14.94
C TYR A 286 14.54 9.89 -16.27
N HIS A 287 15.31 10.92 -16.67
CA HIS A 287 15.15 11.58 -17.98
C HIS A 287 15.31 10.62 -19.16
N ARG A 288 15.94 9.46 -18.94
CA ARG A 288 16.06 8.41 -19.96
C ARG A 288 14.74 7.67 -20.22
N TYR A 289 13.75 7.84 -19.35
CA TYR A 289 12.45 7.21 -19.46
C TYR A 289 11.34 8.24 -19.62
N ARG A 290 11.07 8.58 -20.89
CA ARG A 290 10.16 9.67 -21.27
C ARG A 290 8.78 9.56 -20.65
N ALA A 291 8.23 8.35 -20.47
CA ALA A 291 6.90 8.18 -19.92
C ALA A 291 6.79 8.65 -18.46
N LEU A 292 7.79 8.34 -17.62
CA LEU A 292 7.87 8.87 -16.25
C LEU A 292 8.15 10.38 -16.27
N GLN A 293 9.08 10.81 -17.12
CA GLN A 293 9.41 12.23 -17.27
C GLN A 293 8.16 13.09 -17.54
N THR A 294 7.30 12.66 -18.46
CA THR A 294 6.07 13.40 -18.79
C THR A 294 5.05 13.46 -17.66
N ARG A 295 5.13 12.58 -16.66
CA ARG A 295 4.25 12.64 -15.48
C ARG A 295 4.81 13.55 -14.40
N ILE A 296 6.14 13.58 -14.27
CA ILE A 296 6.84 14.38 -13.27
C ILE A 296 6.96 15.86 -13.69
N GLU A 297 7.27 16.13 -14.97
CA GLU A 297 7.62 17.47 -15.44
C GLU A 297 6.44 18.27 -16.02
N ASN A 298 5.34 17.61 -16.44
CA ASN A 298 4.14 18.31 -16.93
C ASN A 298 3.24 18.81 -15.79
N GLU A 299 3.84 19.28 -14.71
CA GLU A 299 3.12 19.88 -13.58
C GLU A 299 3.33 21.39 -13.55
N VAL A 300 2.38 22.09 -12.93
CA VAL A 300 2.41 23.56 -12.85
C VAL A 300 3.65 23.99 -12.06
N SER A 301 4.61 24.61 -12.74
CA SER A 301 5.84 25.13 -12.14
C SER A 301 6.02 26.60 -12.50
N SER A 302 6.59 27.36 -11.56
CA SER A 302 7.01 28.75 -11.81
C SER A 302 8.53 28.76 -12.03
N LEU A 303 9.00 29.54 -13.02
CA LEU A 303 10.42 29.76 -13.28
C LEU A 303 11.17 30.39 -12.08
N GLN A 304 10.44 31.02 -11.15
CA GLN A 304 11.02 31.73 -10.00
C GLN A 304 10.81 31.03 -8.66
N LYS A 305 9.87 30.09 -8.57
CA LYS A 305 9.54 29.39 -7.33
C LYS A 305 9.26 27.91 -7.59
N PRO A 306 10.03 26.98 -7.02
CA PRO A 306 9.69 25.56 -7.08
C PRO A 306 8.32 25.33 -6.44
N ASN A 307 7.52 24.47 -7.07
CA ASN A 307 6.21 24.09 -6.54
C ASN A 307 6.38 22.91 -5.56
N PRO A 308 6.12 23.09 -4.26
CA PRO A 308 6.29 22.03 -3.26
C PRO A 308 5.20 20.94 -3.34
N CYS A 309 4.13 21.18 -4.11
CA CYS A 309 3.03 20.25 -4.31
C CYS A 309 3.22 19.33 -5.52
N THR A 310 4.35 19.37 -6.21
CA THR A 310 4.59 18.50 -7.37
C THR A 310 4.70 17.03 -6.98
N ALA A 311 4.51 16.12 -7.94
CA ALA A 311 4.78 14.70 -7.76
C ALA A 311 6.24 14.45 -7.44
N MET A 312 7.18 15.24 -7.99
CA MET A 312 8.60 15.18 -7.64
C MET A 312 9.13 16.50 -7.10
N VAL A 313 9.84 16.44 -5.98
CA VAL A 313 10.59 17.57 -5.41
C VAL A 313 12.08 17.23 -5.31
N GLN A 314 12.94 18.22 -5.48
CA GLN A 314 14.37 18.11 -5.21
C GLN A 314 14.68 18.88 -3.93
N LEU A 315 15.32 18.23 -2.96
CA LEU A 315 15.64 18.83 -1.67
C LEU A 315 17.10 19.31 -1.61
N LEU A 316 17.34 20.35 -0.81
CA LEU A 316 18.67 20.93 -0.58
C LEU A 316 19.58 20.08 0.32
#